data_AF-A0A7H4PWW1-F1
#
_entry.id   AF-A0A7H4PWW1-F1
#
_cell.length_a   1.000
_cell.length_b   1.000
_cell.length_c   1.000
_cell.angle_alpha   90.00
_cell.angle_beta   90.00
_cell.angle_gamma   90.00
#
_symmetry.space_group_name_H-M   'P 1'
#
loop_
_entity.id
_entity.type
_entity.pdbx_description
1 polymer ?
#
loop_
_entity_poly.entity_id
_entity_poly.type
_entity_poly.pdbx_seq_one_letter_code
_entity_poly.pdbx_strand_id
1 'polypeptide(L)'
;MTYLRFSIFLLVSLPVGTFAQDEFSQNTTVTHGTKTYTLRCDDTTGLPLVNVTLKGTTADTMVSKQQLDEIDDCSRASWVTEKIGENNSSTLVLLNPGRSGANAQYNVFLLADESVSLAGYLPVSAEKVGDLEYRSYSSDAGSIWERTDTLQEGKFQVTNELQLIMSGSVCMSKGRGIIMQEPCRAKQVVARPRKPICIEYKDHAGKLLPNSACARLAEQM
;
A
#
# COMPACT_ATOMS: atom_id res chain seq x y z
N MET A 1 -10.04 -40.62 60.89
CA MET A 1 -10.69 -40.33 59.59
C MET A 1 -10.08 -39.04 59.07
N THR A 2 -9.17 -39.16 58.12
CA THR A 2 -8.35 -38.05 57.61
C THR A 2 -8.59 -37.99 56.11
N TYR A 3 -9.30 -36.97 55.63
CA TYR A 3 -9.55 -36.77 54.20
C TYR A 3 -8.52 -35.80 53.63
N LEU A 4 -7.57 -36.32 52.86
CA LEU A 4 -6.68 -35.52 52.02
C LEU A 4 -7.47 -35.05 50.79
N ARG A 5 -7.69 -33.75 50.64
CA ARG A 5 -8.24 -33.16 49.41
C ARG A 5 -7.08 -32.71 48.52
N PHE A 6 -6.87 -33.41 47.40
CA PHE A 6 -6.03 -32.96 46.30
C PHE A 6 -6.82 -31.96 45.45
N SER A 7 -6.39 -30.70 45.43
CA SER A 7 -6.87 -29.71 44.46
C SER A 7 -5.88 -29.68 43.29
N ILE A 8 -6.30 -30.19 42.12
CA ILE A 8 -5.55 -30.08 40.87
C ILE A 8 -5.87 -28.71 40.27
N PHE A 9 -4.90 -27.80 40.27
CA PHE A 9 -4.97 -26.56 39.50
C PHE A 9 -4.66 -26.88 38.03
N LEU A 10 -5.69 -26.84 37.18
CA LEU A 10 -5.53 -26.91 35.73
C LEU A 10 -5.10 -25.52 35.23
N LEU A 11 -3.81 -25.34 34.98
CA LEU A 11 -3.27 -24.16 34.29
C LEU A 11 -3.62 -24.28 32.81
N VAL A 12 -4.69 -23.59 32.39
CA VAL A 12 -5.00 -23.39 30.97
C VAL A 12 -4.04 -22.31 30.44
N SER A 13 -2.96 -22.75 29.80
CA SER A 13 -2.10 -21.89 29.00
C SER A 13 -2.85 -21.46 27.74
N LEU A 14 -3.40 -20.24 27.75
CA LEU A 14 -3.91 -19.60 26.54
C LEU A 14 -2.72 -19.30 25.61
N PRO A 15 -2.78 -19.65 24.31
CA PRO A 15 -1.79 -19.22 23.34
C PRO A 15 -1.90 -17.70 23.19
N VAL A 16 -0.91 -16.98 23.71
CA VAL A 16 -0.73 -15.57 23.40
C VAL A 16 -0.37 -15.50 21.92
N GLY A 17 -1.28 -14.95 21.11
CA GLY A 17 -1.00 -14.68 19.71
C GLY A 17 0.24 -13.80 19.61
N THR A 18 1.27 -14.31 18.94
CA THR A 18 2.43 -13.53 18.53
C THR A 18 1.96 -12.52 17.50
N PHE A 19 1.80 -11.25 17.92
CA PHE A 19 1.81 -10.14 16.98
C PHE A 19 3.17 -10.16 16.30
N ALA A 20 3.20 -10.33 14.98
CA ALA A 20 4.43 -10.17 14.21
C ALA A 20 4.96 -8.75 14.48
N GLN A 21 6.07 -8.64 15.20
CA GLN A 21 6.83 -7.40 15.22
C GLN A 21 7.36 -7.20 13.81
N ASP A 22 7.14 -6.01 13.24
CA ASP A 22 7.81 -5.61 12.01
C ASP A 22 9.32 -5.77 12.22
N GLU A 23 9.92 -6.76 11.56
CA GLU A 23 11.37 -6.94 11.56
C GLU A 23 11.99 -5.82 10.73
N PHE A 24 12.46 -4.79 11.41
CA PHE A 24 13.23 -3.73 10.77
C PHE A 24 14.53 -4.32 10.24
N SER A 25 14.78 -4.12 8.95
CA SER A 25 16.03 -4.51 8.32
C SER A 25 16.39 -3.48 7.26
N GLN A 26 17.66 -3.08 7.24
CA GLN A 26 18.17 -2.18 6.20
C GLN A 26 18.31 -2.89 4.84
N ASN A 27 18.22 -4.21 4.79
CA ASN A 27 18.35 -4.96 3.55
C ASN A 27 17.38 -6.15 3.47
N THR A 28 17.13 -6.58 2.24
CA THR A 28 16.47 -7.85 1.93
C THR A 28 17.19 -8.55 0.79
N THR A 29 17.12 -9.88 0.78
CA THR A 29 17.69 -10.70 -0.29
C THR A 29 16.57 -11.49 -0.95
N VAL A 30 16.47 -11.37 -2.28
CA VAL A 30 15.41 -11.98 -3.08
C VAL A 30 16.02 -12.78 -4.20
N THR A 31 15.56 -14.02 -4.36
CA THR A 31 15.95 -14.87 -5.50
C THR A 31 14.83 -14.91 -6.51
N HIS A 32 15.15 -14.59 -7.75
CA HIS A 32 14.22 -14.58 -8.88
C HIS A 32 14.86 -15.33 -10.06
N GLY A 33 14.21 -16.41 -10.50
CA GLY A 33 14.84 -17.37 -11.41
C GLY A 33 16.11 -17.97 -10.79
N THR A 34 17.23 -17.87 -11.49
CA THR A 34 18.55 -18.31 -11.03
C THR A 34 19.41 -17.19 -10.44
N LYS A 35 18.87 -15.97 -10.35
CA LYS A 35 19.59 -14.78 -9.90
C LYS A 35 19.18 -14.40 -8.49
N THR A 36 20.16 -13.97 -7.69
CA THR A 36 19.94 -13.46 -6.33
C THR A 36 20.27 -11.99 -6.27
N TYR A 37 19.34 -11.20 -5.76
CA TYR A 37 19.46 -9.75 -5.62
C TYR A 37 19.48 -9.39 -4.14
N THR A 38 20.34 -8.47 -3.75
CA THR A 38 20.30 -7.81 -2.44
C THR A 38 19.85 -6.37 -2.66
N LEU A 39 18.73 -6.01 -2.03
CA LEU A 39 18.24 -4.64 -1.97
C LEU A 39 18.60 -4.08 -0.60
N ARG A 40 19.17 -2.88 -0.57
CA ARG A 40 19.62 -2.23 0.67
C ARG A 40 19.18 -0.77 0.68
N CYS A 41 18.46 -0.38 1.72
CA CYS A 41 18.19 1.00 2.09
C CYS A 41 19.39 1.53 2.88
N ASP A 42 19.93 2.66 2.48
CA ASP A 42 21.09 3.31 3.10
C ASP A 42 20.86 4.82 3.22
N ASP A 43 21.26 5.41 4.34
CA ASP A 43 21.17 6.84 4.64
C ASP A 43 22.52 7.45 5.04
N THR A 44 23.63 6.70 4.92
CA THR A 44 24.96 7.11 5.39
C THR A 44 25.53 8.33 4.69
N THR A 45 25.07 8.66 3.49
CA THR A 45 25.48 9.85 2.73
C THR A 45 24.63 11.09 3.00
N GLY A 46 23.73 11.03 3.99
CA GLY A 46 22.80 12.11 4.35
C GLY A 46 21.58 12.23 3.44
N LEU A 47 21.51 11.43 2.37
CA LEU A 47 20.36 11.28 1.49
C LEU A 47 19.98 9.79 1.45
N PRO A 48 18.76 9.42 1.88
CA PRO A 48 18.30 8.05 1.83
C PRO A 48 18.26 7.53 0.38
N LEU A 49 18.70 6.30 0.18
CA LEU A 49 18.77 5.66 -1.13
C LEU A 49 18.59 4.14 -1.03
N VAL A 50 18.15 3.53 -2.12
CA VAL A 50 18.11 2.08 -2.28
C VAL A 50 19.12 1.67 -3.33
N ASN A 51 20.04 0.79 -2.95
CA ASN A 51 20.93 0.10 -3.87
C ASN A 51 20.41 -1.32 -4.11
N VAL A 52 20.38 -1.73 -5.38
CA VAL A 52 20.10 -3.10 -5.76
C VAL A 52 21.33 -3.71 -6.40
N THR A 53 21.78 -4.82 -5.81
CA THR A 53 22.99 -5.51 -6.20
C THR A 53 22.64 -6.93 -6.62
N LEU A 54 23.02 -7.31 -7.84
CA LEU A 54 22.98 -8.68 -8.32
C LEU A 54 24.21 -9.42 -7.78
N LYS A 55 23.97 -10.54 -7.08
CA LYS A 55 25.05 -11.40 -6.60
C LYS A 55 25.67 -12.17 -7.75
N GLY A 56 26.98 -12.05 -7.89
CA GLY A 56 27.76 -12.79 -8.88
C GLY A 56 28.59 -13.90 -8.23
N THR A 57 29.11 -14.79 -9.06
CA THR A 57 30.05 -15.84 -8.61
C THR A 57 31.42 -15.28 -8.24
N THR A 58 31.82 -14.20 -8.89
CA THR A 58 33.16 -13.59 -8.75
C THR A 58 33.11 -12.20 -8.12
N ALA A 59 32.10 -11.41 -8.48
CA ALA A 59 31.88 -10.09 -7.94
C ALA A 59 30.39 -9.73 -8.02
N ASP A 60 29.94 -8.98 -7.03
CA ASP A 60 28.60 -8.41 -6.98
C ASP A 60 28.51 -7.19 -7.91
N THR A 61 27.39 -7.03 -8.61
CA THR A 61 27.18 -5.95 -9.58
C THR A 61 26.00 -5.09 -9.15
N MET A 62 26.19 -3.78 -9.02
CA MET A 62 25.08 -2.84 -8.79
C MET A 62 24.26 -2.71 -10.07
N VAL A 63 22.97 -3.05 -10.01
CA VAL A 63 22.06 -3.04 -11.17
C VAL A 63 21.03 -1.93 -11.11
N SER A 64 20.77 -1.37 -9.93
CA SER A 64 19.90 -0.21 -9.77
C SER A 64 20.29 0.61 -8.55
N LYS A 65 20.06 1.92 -8.64
CA LYS A 65 20.21 2.89 -7.56
C LYS A 65 19.03 3.85 -7.62
N GLN A 66 18.26 3.93 -6.54
CA GLN A 66 17.10 4.80 -6.43
C GLN A 66 17.28 5.76 -5.26
N GLN A 67 17.19 7.06 -5.52
CA GLN A 67 17.13 8.05 -4.45
C GLN A 67 15.72 8.05 -3.82
N LEU A 68 15.68 8.14 -2.50
CA LEU A 68 14.45 8.23 -1.70
C LEU A 68 14.22 9.69 -1.26
N ASP A 69 13.08 9.95 -0.59
CA ASP A 69 12.79 11.29 -0.10
C ASP A 69 13.66 11.61 1.13
N GLU A 70 13.95 12.89 1.36
CA GLU A 70 14.79 13.33 2.50
C GLU A 70 14.20 12.98 3.88
N ILE A 71 12.90 12.71 3.93
CA ILE A 71 12.18 12.33 5.15
C ILE A 71 12.22 10.84 5.45
N ASP A 72 12.81 10.04 4.55
CA ASP A 72 12.89 8.59 4.71
C ASP A 72 13.97 8.19 5.73
N ASP A 73 13.69 7.15 6.51
CA ASP A 73 14.54 6.64 7.58
C ASP A 73 14.83 5.17 7.34
N CYS A 74 15.97 4.90 6.70
CA CYS A 74 16.39 3.54 6.38
C CYS A 74 16.67 2.69 7.63
N SER A 75 16.93 3.30 8.80
CA SER A 75 17.10 2.55 10.06
C SER A 75 15.81 1.85 10.50
N ARG A 76 14.66 2.34 10.01
CA ARG A 76 13.32 1.78 10.25
C ARG A 76 12.72 1.14 9.01
N ALA A 77 13.55 0.78 8.04
CA ALA A 77 13.12 0.12 6.82
C ALA A 77 12.46 -1.24 7.13
N SER A 78 11.34 -1.51 6.47
CA SER A 78 10.73 -2.84 6.44
C SER A 78 10.48 -3.27 4.99
N TRP A 79 10.57 -4.58 4.76
CA TRP A 79 10.52 -5.16 3.42
C TRP A 79 9.43 -6.22 3.36
N VAL A 80 8.67 -6.22 2.27
CA VAL A 80 7.74 -7.29 1.90
C VAL A 80 8.11 -7.78 0.51
N THR A 81 8.02 -9.08 0.27
CA THR A 81 8.28 -9.67 -1.05
C THR A 81 7.07 -10.48 -1.49
N GLU A 82 6.61 -10.24 -2.70
CA GLU A 82 5.43 -10.89 -3.26
C GLU A 82 5.73 -11.44 -4.63
N LYS A 83 5.23 -12.66 -4.90
CA LYS A 83 5.28 -13.24 -6.24
C LYS A 83 3.99 -12.91 -6.98
N ILE A 84 4.13 -12.58 -8.26
CA ILE A 84 3.04 -12.15 -9.15
C ILE A 84 3.21 -12.77 -10.55
N GLY A 85 2.17 -12.70 -11.37
CA GLY A 85 2.16 -13.21 -12.72
C GLY A 85 1.90 -14.71 -12.79
N GLU A 86 1.59 -15.18 -14.00
CA GLU A 86 1.37 -16.61 -14.24
C GLU A 86 2.61 -17.41 -13.82
N ASN A 87 2.40 -18.45 -13.01
CA ASN A 87 3.48 -19.28 -12.44
C ASN A 87 4.52 -18.52 -11.62
N ASN A 88 4.17 -17.36 -11.05
CA ASN A 88 5.10 -16.50 -10.31
C ASN A 88 6.29 -16.02 -11.15
N SER A 89 6.02 -15.65 -12.41
CA SER A 89 7.03 -15.20 -13.38
C SER A 89 7.73 -13.90 -12.98
N SER A 90 7.20 -13.16 -12.01
CA SER A 90 7.76 -11.89 -11.53
C SER A 90 7.69 -11.79 -10.01
N THR A 91 8.56 -10.95 -9.43
CA THR A 91 8.60 -10.70 -7.98
C THR A 91 8.53 -9.20 -7.71
N LEU A 92 7.65 -8.78 -6.81
CA LEU A 92 7.63 -7.43 -6.24
C LEU A 92 8.39 -7.42 -4.92
N VAL A 93 9.19 -6.38 -4.71
CA VAL A 93 9.86 -6.08 -3.45
C VAL A 93 9.40 -4.71 -2.99
N LEU A 94 8.65 -4.68 -1.89
CA LEU A 94 8.02 -3.50 -1.34
C LEU A 94 8.86 -3.02 -0.15
N LEU A 95 9.38 -1.79 -0.22
CA LEU A 95 10.14 -1.16 0.84
C LEU A 95 9.32 -0.05 1.50
N ASN A 96 9.00 -0.17 2.78
CA ASN A 96 8.61 1.00 3.57
C ASN A 96 9.90 1.54 4.21
N PRO A 97 10.43 2.70 3.79
CA PRO A 97 11.68 3.24 4.30
C PRO A 97 11.45 4.01 5.61
N GLY A 98 10.71 3.42 6.56
CA GLY A 98 10.46 4.02 7.87
C GLY A 98 9.36 5.08 7.92
N ARG A 99 8.57 5.27 6.85
CA ARG A 99 7.41 6.18 6.87
C ARG A 99 6.30 5.63 7.76
N SER A 100 5.64 6.53 8.48
CA SER A 100 4.50 6.22 9.33
C SER A 100 3.36 7.23 9.14
N GLY A 101 2.16 6.86 9.59
CA GLY A 101 0.96 7.69 9.46
C GLY A 101 0.28 7.59 8.10
N ALA A 102 -0.62 8.54 7.82
CA ALA A 102 -1.51 8.50 6.65
C ALA A 102 -0.78 8.56 5.29
N ASN A 103 0.46 9.05 5.27
CA ASN A 103 1.28 9.18 4.06
C ASN A 103 2.35 8.07 3.94
N ALA A 104 2.26 7.02 4.76
CA ALA A 104 3.18 5.91 4.67
C ALA A 104 2.95 5.13 3.36
N GLN A 105 4.04 4.91 2.62
CA GLN A 105 4.01 4.25 1.32
C GLN A 105 5.19 3.30 1.14
N TYR A 106 4.97 2.24 0.40
CA TYR A 106 5.97 1.36 -0.15
C TYR A 106 6.59 1.97 -1.41
N ASN A 107 7.91 1.94 -1.51
CA ASN A 107 8.63 1.98 -2.78
C ASN A 107 8.63 0.56 -3.34
N VAL A 108 8.06 0.35 -4.53
CA VAL A 108 7.86 -0.99 -5.07
C VAL A 108 8.84 -1.24 -6.21
N PHE A 109 9.67 -2.27 -6.07
CA PHE A 109 10.60 -2.74 -7.09
C PHE A 109 10.05 -4.00 -7.76
N LEU A 110 10.06 -4.02 -9.09
CA LEU A 110 9.69 -5.18 -9.89
C LEU A 110 10.95 -5.89 -10.39
N LEU A 111 11.05 -7.17 -10.05
CA LEU A 111 12.00 -8.13 -10.59
C LEU A 111 11.27 -8.97 -11.65
N ALA A 112 11.59 -8.73 -12.92
CA ALA A 112 11.01 -9.43 -14.06
C ALA A 112 12.03 -9.46 -15.21
N ASP A 113 11.99 -10.51 -16.03
CA ASP A 113 12.88 -10.69 -17.20
C ASP A 113 14.36 -10.47 -16.84
N GLU A 114 14.76 -10.99 -15.68
CA GLU A 114 16.09 -10.85 -15.09
C GLU A 114 16.57 -9.39 -14.81
N SER A 115 15.65 -8.43 -14.87
CA SER A 115 15.88 -7.01 -14.62
C SER A 115 15.24 -6.56 -13.31
N VAL A 116 15.69 -5.43 -12.78
CA VAL A 116 15.07 -4.75 -11.62
C VAL A 116 14.67 -3.35 -12.04
N SER A 117 13.42 -2.96 -11.78
CA SER A 117 12.94 -1.61 -12.05
C SER A 117 12.07 -1.09 -10.90
N LEU A 118 12.00 0.23 -10.71
CA LEU A 118 11.03 0.84 -9.80
C LEU A 118 9.65 0.76 -10.45
N ALA A 119 8.71 0.00 -9.87
CA ALA A 119 7.33 -0.12 -10.35
C ALA A 119 6.45 1.06 -9.91
N GLY A 120 6.86 1.80 -8.88
CA GLY A 120 6.14 2.97 -8.38
C GLY A 120 5.95 2.91 -6.88
N TYR A 121 4.82 3.43 -6.42
CA TYR A 121 4.50 3.58 -5.00
C TYR A 121 3.13 3.00 -4.69
N LEU A 122 2.99 2.38 -3.53
CA LEU A 122 1.72 1.91 -2.98
C LEU A 122 1.56 2.40 -1.54
N PRO A 123 0.36 2.78 -1.08
CA PRO A 123 0.12 2.99 0.35
C PRO A 123 0.49 1.75 1.16
N VAL A 124 1.00 1.90 2.38
CA VAL A 124 1.29 0.72 3.23
C VAL A 124 0.04 -0.04 3.66
N SER A 125 -1.13 0.61 3.60
CA SER A 125 -2.43 -0.01 3.83
C SER A 125 -2.98 -0.73 2.58
N ALA A 126 -2.24 -0.75 1.47
CA ALA A 126 -2.69 -1.42 0.27
C ALA A 126 -2.65 -2.94 0.44
N GLU A 127 -3.79 -3.59 0.26
CA GLU A 127 -3.95 -5.03 0.30
C GLU A 127 -4.01 -5.59 -1.13
N LYS A 128 -3.35 -6.72 -1.36
CA LYS A 128 -3.43 -7.45 -2.63
C LYS A 128 -4.82 -8.06 -2.79
N VAL A 129 -5.57 -7.64 -3.81
CA VAL A 129 -6.95 -8.11 -4.09
C VAL A 129 -7.06 -8.90 -5.41
N GLY A 130 -6.03 -8.84 -6.24
CA GLY A 130 -5.86 -9.64 -7.45
C GLY A 130 -4.39 -9.93 -7.69
N ASP A 131 -4.04 -10.63 -8.78
CA ASP A 131 -2.63 -10.96 -9.03
C ASP A 131 -1.75 -9.72 -9.23
N LEU A 132 -2.29 -8.71 -9.92
CA LEU A 132 -1.63 -7.43 -10.23
C LEU A 132 -2.37 -6.23 -9.64
N GLU A 133 -3.38 -6.46 -8.80
CA GLU A 133 -4.31 -5.44 -8.31
C GLU A 133 -4.20 -5.30 -6.78
N TYR A 134 -4.04 -4.06 -6.33
CA TYR A 134 -3.93 -3.67 -4.93
C TYR A 134 -4.99 -2.63 -4.61
N ARG A 135 -5.57 -2.75 -3.42
CA ARG A 135 -6.62 -1.85 -2.95
C ARG A 135 -6.23 -1.25 -1.62
N SER A 136 -6.39 0.06 -1.49
CA SER A 136 -6.18 0.78 -0.25
C SER A 136 -7.40 1.60 0.12
N TYR A 137 -7.59 1.79 1.42
CA TYR A 137 -8.60 2.68 1.96
C TYR A 137 -7.93 3.84 2.71
N SER A 138 -8.50 5.02 2.59
CA SER A 138 -8.10 6.19 3.38
C SER A 138 -9.33 6.99 3.79
N SER A 139 -9.22 7.72 4.88
CA SER A 139 -10.29 8.60 5.37
C SER A 139 -9.79 10.02 5.46
N ASP A 140 -10.55 10.97 4.91
CA ASP A 140 -10.25 12.40 5.01
C ASP A 140 -11.54 13.22 5.15
N ALA A 141 -11.55 14.14 6.10
CA ALA A 141 -12.57 15.19 6.28
C ALA A 141 -14.05 14.74 6.10
N GLY A 142 -14.43 13.58 6.64
CA GLY A 142 -15.79 13.05 6.52
C GLY A 142 -16.09 12.34 5.19
N SER A 143 -15.03 11.92 4.50
CA SER A 143 -15.08 11.05 3.34
C SER A 143 -14.16 9.84 3.52
N ILE A 144 -14.51 8.74 2.86
CA ILE A 144 -13.68 7.54 2.76
C ILE A 144 -13.39 7.31 1.29
N TRP A 145 -12.14 6.99 1.00
CA TRP A 145 -11.63 6.70 -0.32
C TRP A 145 -11.29 5.21 -0.41
N GLU A 146 -11.57 4.63 -1.57
CA GLU A 146 -11.04 3.36 -2.02
C GLU A 146 -10.23 3.65 -3.28
N ARG A 147 -8.94 3.33 -3.26
CA ARG A 147 -8.06 3.45 -4.42
C ARG A 147 -7.63 2.06 -4.85
N THR A 148 -7.73 1.80 -6.15
CA THR A 148 -7.29 0.56 -6.79
C THR A 148 -6.12 0.84 -7.72
N ASP A 149 -4.96 0.28 -7.38
CA ASP A 149 -3.72 0.36 -8.14
C ASP A 149 -3.50 -0.95 -8.87
N THR A 150 -3.28 -0.89 -10.19
CA THR A 150 -2.95 -2.07 -10.99
C THR A 150 -1.55 -1.95 -11.55
N LEU A 151 -0.76 -3.04 -11.49
CA LEU A 151 0.52 -3.13 -12.18
C LEU A 151 0.28 -3.39 -13.67
N GLN A 152 0.55 -2.38 -14.51
CA GLN A 152 0.44 -2.46 -15.96
C GLN A 152 1.74 -1.97 -16.59
N GLU A 153 2.26 -2.72 -17.57
CA GLU A 153 3.51 -2.37 -18.27
C GLU A 153 4.70 -2.13 -17.29
N GLY A 154 4.73 -2.90 -16.20
CA GLY A 154 5.75 -2.81 -15.17
C GLY A 154 5.64 -1.61 -14.23
N LYS A 155 4.53 -0.85 -14.28
CA LYS A 155 4.28 0.32 -13.42
C LYS A 155 2.92 0.24 -12.73
N PHE A 156 2.84 0.66 -11.48
CA PHE A 156 1.56 0.84 -10.80
C PHE A 156 0.86 2.08 -11.34
N GLN A 157 -0.40 1.90 -11.72
CA GLN A 157 -1.28 2.96 -12.17
C GLN A 157 -2.57 2.92 -11.37
N VAL A 158 -3.08 4.11 -11.03
CA VAL A 158 -4.41 4.25 -10.44
C VAL A 158 -5.44 3.93 -11.51
N THR A 159 -6.15 2.82 -11.33
CA THR A 159 -7.16 2.36 -12.31
C THR A 159 -8.57 2.74 -11.91
N ASN A 160 -8.81 2.90 -10.61
CA ASN A 160 -10.10 3.29 -10.08
C ASN A 160 -9.94 3.98 -8.72
N GLU A 161 -10.70 5.05 -8.52
CA GLU A 161 -10.84 5.72 -7.23
C GLU A 161 -12.32 5.94 -6.94
N LEU A 162 -12.79 5.42 -5.82
CA LEU A 162 -14.11 5.68 -5.29
C LEU A 162 -14.01 6.55 -4.05
N GLN A 163 -14.92 7.51 -3.92
CA GLN A 163 -15.05 8.33 -2.72
C GLN A 163 -16.49 8.28 -2.23
N LEU A 164 -16.67 7.94 -0.96
CA LEU A 164 -17.92 8.04 -0.24
C LEU A 164 -17.85 9.26 0.68
N ILE A 165 -18.63 10.30 0.38
CA ILE A 165 -18.69 11.51 1.20
C ILE A 165 -19.90 11.42 2.12
N MET A 166 -19.65 11.42 3.43
CA MET A 166 -20.67 11.31 4.47
C MET A 166 -21.16 12.68 4.95
N SER A 167 -20.29 13.69 4.89
CA SER A 167 -20.63 15.07 5.26
C SER A 167 -19.81 16.06 4.44
N GLY A 168 -20.45 17.16 4.03
CA GLY A 168 -19.79 18.24 3.28
C GLY A 168 -20.52 18.55 1.99
N SER A 169 -19.82 19.19 1.06
CA SER A 169 -20.38 19.57 -0.24
C SER A 169 -19.38 19.34 -1.35
N VAL A 170 -19.88 18.88 -2.49
CA VAL A 170 -19.11 18.65 -3.71
C VAL A 170 -19.55 19.66 -4.75
N CYS A 171 -18.60 20.25 -5.45
CA CYS A 171 -18.91 21.09 -6.60
C CYS A 171 -19.00 20.28 -7.89
N MET A 172 -20.07 20.49 -8.65
CA MET A 172 -20.22 19.94 -9.98
C MET A 172 -19.92 21.01 -11.03
N SER A 173 -19.06 20.69 -11.99
CA SER A 173 -18.84 21.51 -13.18
C SER A 173 -20.10 21.56 -14.06
N LYS A 174 -20.15 22.51 -15.00
CA LYS A 174 -21.27 22.67 -15.96
C LYS A 174 -21.51 21.40 -16.81
N GLY A 175 -20.50 20.54 -16.96
CA GLY A 175 -20.57 19.25 -17.66
C GLY A 175 -21.04 18.07 -16.80
N ARG A 176 -21.47 18.30 -15.55
CA ARG A 176 -21.85 17.26 -14.56
C ARG A 176 -20.70 16.39 -14.04
N GLY A 177 -19.45 16.77 -14.30
CA GLY A 177 -18.26 16.18 -13.67
C GLY A 177 -17.90 16.89 -12.37
N ILE A 178 -17.11 16.25 -11.53
CA ILE A 178 -16.52 16.82 -10.31
C ILE A 178 -15.03 17.01 -10.61
N ILE A 179 -14.51 18.21 -10.38
CA ILE A 179 -13.09 18.51 -10.59
C ILE A 179 -12.54 18.99 -9.26
N MET A 180 -11.59 18.23 -8.68
CA MET A 180 -11.13 18.43 -7.31
C MET A 180 -10.47 19.79 -7.04
N GLN A 181 -9.94 20.44 -8.08
CA GLN A 181 -9.10 21.65 -7.95
C GLN A 181 -9.77 22.92 -8.49
N GLU A 182 -11.01 22.85 -9.00
CA GLU A 182 -11.68 24.05 -9.51
C GLU A 182 -12.47 24.77 -8.43
N PRO A 183 -12.33 26.11 -8.31
CA PRO A 183 -13.17 26.89 -7.41
C PRO A 183 -14.64 26.73 -7.79
N CYS A 184 -15.49 26.50 -6.79
CA CYS A 184 -16.86 26.14 -7.05
C CYS A 184 -17.67 27.31 -7.62
N ARG A 185 -17.90 27.29 -8.93
CA ARG A 185 -18.68 28.32 -9.65
C ARG A 185 -20.03 27.82 -10.15
N ALA A 186 -20.39 26.58 -9.80
CA ALA A 186 -21.55 25.88 -10.33
C ALA A 186 -22.31 25.17 -9.21
N LYS A 187 -23.13 24.16 -9.54
CA LYS A 187 -24.05 23.52 -8.60
C LYS A 187 -23.28 22.75 -7.53
N GLN A 188 -23.66 22.96 -6.28
CA GLN A 188 -23.19 22.15 -5.15
C GLN A 188 -24.15 21.01 -4.83
N VAL A 189 -23.60 19.85 -4.48
CA VAL A 189 -24.35 18.72 -3.95
C VAL A 189 -23.87 18.47 -2.53
N VAL A 190 -24.80 18.52 -1.58
CA VAL A 190 -24.50 18.41 -0.14
C VAL A 190 -24.68 16.97 0.31
N ALA A 191 -23.62 16.38 0.87
CA ALA A 191 -23.63 15.09 1.52
C ALA A 191 -24.09 15.24 2.99
N ARG A 192 -24.85 14.26 3.47
CA ARG A 192 -25.25 14.14 4.87
C ARG A 192 -25.19 12.68 5.29
N PRO A 193 -25.10 12.34 6.59
CA PRO A 193 -24.98 10.94 7.02
C PRO A 193 -26.08 10.00 6.49
N ARG A 194 -27.31 10.50 6.33
CA ARG A 194 -28.45 9.74 5.77
C ARG A 194 -28.59 9.83 4.24
N LYS A 195 -27.76 10.64 3.60
CA LYS A 195 -27.73 10.87 2.16
C LYS A 195 -26.27 11.11 1.74
N PRO A 196 -25.41 10.07 1.82
CA PRO A 196 -24.05 10.20 1.39
C PRO A 196 -23.98 10.32 -0.13
N ILE A 197 -22.83 10.75 -0.63
CA ILE A 197 -22.57 10.91 -2.06
C ILE A 197 -21.44 9.95 -2.44
N CYS A 198 -21.69 9.11 -3.44
CA CYS A 198 -20.68 8.26 -4.05
C CYS A 198 -20.14 8.90 -5.32
N ILE A 199 -18.81 8.94 -5.46
CA ILE A 199 -18.10 9.49 -6.62
C ILE A 199 -17.09 8.46 -7.12
N GLU A 200 -17.02 8.27 -8.43
CA GLU A 200 -15.93 7.57 -9.11
C GLU A 200 -15.04 8.61 -9.81
N TYR A 201 -13.73 8.54 -9.59
CA TYR A 201 -12.75 9.36 -10.28
C TYR A 201 -12.01 8.53 -11.34
N LYS A 202 -11.86 9.12 -12.53
CA LYS A 202 -10.99 8.65 -13.61
C LYS A 202 -10.26 9.84 -14.18
N ASP A 203 -8.94 9.76 -14.30
CA ASP A 203 -8.09 10.82 -14.84
C ASP A 203 -8.39 12.21 -14.23
N HIS A 204 -8.55 12.25 -12.90
CA HIS A 204 -8.91 13.45 -12.12
C HIS A 204 -10.30 14.05 -12.37
N ALA A 205 -11.15 13.38 -13.14
CA ALA A 205 -12.55 13.73 -13.34
C ALA A 205 -13.46 12.80 -12.55
N GLY A 206 -14.26 13.37 -11.65
CA GLY A 206 -15.23 12.65 -10.83
C GLY A 206 -16.61 12.58 -11.47
N LYS A 207 -17.31 11.47 -11.26
CA LYS A 207 -18.70 11.24 -11.66
C LYS A 207 -19.51 10.74 -10.49
N LEU A 208 -20.69 11.33 -10.29
CA LEU A 208 -21.66 10.84 -9.31
C LEU A 208 -22.16 9.44 -9.68
N LEU A 209 -22.08 8.52 -8.73
CA LEU A 209 -22.62 7.17 -8.84
C LEU A 209 -23.78 6.96 -7.86
N PRO A 210 -24.63 5.94 -8.09
CA PRO A 210 -25.54 5.46 -7.05
C PRO A 210 -24.76 5.03 -5.80
N ASN A 211 -25.31 5.25 -4.61
CA ASN A 211 -24.64 4.91 -3.35
C ASN A 211 -24.29 3.42 -3.22
N SER A 212 -25.01 2.53 -3.93
CA SER A 212 -24.69 1.09 -3.98
C SER A 212 -23.31 0.80 -4.57
N ALA A 213 -22.77 1.68 -5.42
CA ALA A 213 -21.41 1.53 -5.95
C ALA A 213 -20.34 1.74 -4.86
N CYS A 214 -20.65 2.48 -3.80
CA CYS A 214 -19.78 2.70 -2.65
C CYS A 214 -20.21 1.88 -1.42
N ALA A 215 -20.97 0.78 -1.60
CA ALA A 215 -21.47 -0.01 -0.46
C ALA A 215 -20.33 -0.52 0.44
N ARG A 216 -19.23 -1.01 -0.16
CA ARG A 216 -18.03 -1.46 0.57
C ARG A 216 -17.39 -0.36 1.41
N LEU A 217 -17.38 0.87 0.89
CA LEU A 217 -16.83 2.01 1.62
C LEU A 217 -17.61 2.33 2.89
N ALA A 218 -18.92 2.06 2.90
CA ALA A 218 -19.74 2.22 4.10
C ALA A 218 -19.44 1.16 5.17
N GLU A 219 -18.86 0.02 4.80
CA GLU A 219 -18.45 -1.05 5.74
C GLU A 219 -17.11 -0.75 6.42
N GLN A 220 -16.35 0.23 5.92
CA GLN A 220 -15.07 0.67 6.50
C GLN A 220 -15.24 1.74 7.60
N MET A 221 -16.49 2.04 7.99
CA MET A 221 -16.87 2.98 9.05
C MET A 221 -17.08 2.28 10.38
#